data_AF-A0A7J0GJR6-F1
#
_entry.id   AF-A0A7J0GJR6-F1
#
_cell.length_a   1.000
_cell.length_b   1.000
_cell.length_c   1.000
_cell.angle_alpha   90.00
_cell.angle_beta   90.00
_cell.angle_gamma   90.00
#
_symmetry.space_group_name_H-M   'P 1'
#
loop_
_entity.id
_entity.type
_entity.pdbx_description
1 polymer ?
#
loop_
_entity_poly.entity_id
_entity_poly.type
_entity_poly.pdbx_seq_one_letter_code
_entity_poly.pdbx_strand_id
1 'polypeptide(L)'
;MADGAQLILVNNCNESIWPGILGGAGHPTPQDGGFHLSSGEESVLDIAEKWSGRIWARQGCSFDTTGKGSCDTGDCNGQLHCQGLGGVPPATVVEMTLGSSTSPLHFYDVSLVDGFNLPVSMAPVGEGSGAAWRLARASRYVITFCPPK
;
A
#
# COMPACT_ATOMS: atom_id res chain seq x y z
N MET A 1 10.48 -6.03 -20.23
CA MET A 1 9.24 -5.23 -20.30
C MET A 1 8.29 -5.87 -19.29
N ALA A 2 8.02 -5.22 -18.17
CA ALA A 2 7.18 -5.81 -17.13
C ALA A 2 5.71 -5.68 -17.53
N ASP A 3 4.98 -6.79 -17.63
CA ASP A 3 3.52 -6.83 -17.90
C ASP A 3 2.69 -6.61 -16.62
N GLY A 4 3.30 -5.93 -15.63
CA GLY A 4 2.73 -5.66 -14.31
C GLY A 4 2.15 -4.26 -14.18
N ALA A 5 1.89 -3.84 -12.95
CA ALA A 5 1.52 -2.47 -12.61
C ALA A 5 2.55 -1.84 -11.67
N GLN A 6 2.51 -0.53 -11.54
CA GLN A 6 3.31 0.20 -10.56
C GLN A 6 2.40 0.78 -9.47
N LEU A 7 2.82 0.64 -8.22
CA LEU A 7 2.24 1.34 -7.10
C LEU A 7 3.22 2.44 -6.65
N ILE A 8 2.76 3.68 -6.68
CA ILE A 8 3.53 4.86 -6.26
C ILE A 8 3.01 5.24 -4.89
N LEU A 9 3.80 4.96 -3.85
CA LEU A 9 3.45 5.26 -2.47
C LEU A 9 4.03 6.64 -2.12
N VAL A 10 3.17 7.58 -1.74
CA VAL A 10 3.54 8.96 -1.44
C VAL A 10 3.23 9.25 0.03
N ASN A 11 4.24 9.64 0.79
CA ASN A 11 4.04 10.13 2.15
C ASN A 11 3.88 11.65 2.14
N ASN A 12 2.63 12.11 2.19
CA ASN A 12 2.32 13.53 2.34
C ASN A 12 2.02 13.91 3.81
N CYS A 13 2.32 13.01 4.76
CA CYS A 13 2.25 13.31 6.19
C CYS A 13 3.43 14.19 6.61
N ASN A 14 3.28 14.95 7.70
CA ASN A 14 4.36 15.77 8.27
C ASN A 14 5.37 14.96 9.12
N GLU A 15 5.33 13.64 9.02
CA GLU A 15 6.14 12.71 9.78
C GLU A 15 6.54 11.51 8.92
N SER A 16 7.51 10.74 9.40
CA SER A 16 7.84 9.46 8.77
C SER A 16 6.72 8.45 8.96
N ILE A 17 6.48 7.65 7.94
CA ILE A 17 5.64 6.47 8.03
C ILE A 17 6.44 5.24 7.64
N TRP A 18 5.92 4.07 8.01
CA TRP A 18 6.48 2.81 7.57
C TRP A 18 5.40 2.02 6.87
N PRO A 19 5.30 2.09 5.53
CA PRO A 19 4.33 1.29 4.81
C PRO A 19 4.52 -0.20 5.15
N GLY A 20 3.40 -0.86 5.42
CA GLY A 20 3.29 -2.31 5.46
C GLY A 20 2.64 -2.80 4.17
N ILE A 21 3.13 -3.91 3.64
CA ILE A 21 2.64 -4.52 2.41
C ILE A 21 2.39 -5.99 2.68
N LEU A 22 1.25 -6.50 2.21
CA LEU A 22 0.97 -7.92 2.24
C LEU A 22 0.37 -8.35 0.91
N GLY A 23 1.09 -9.21 0.17
CA GLY A 23 0.52 -9.92 -0.97
C GLY A 23 -0.55 -10.93 -0.53
N GLY A 24 -1.62 -11.04 -1.30
CA GLY A 24 -2.62 -12.08 -1.15
C GLY A 24 -2.06 -13.47 -1.44
N ALA A 25 -2.87 -14.52 -1.22
CA ALA A 25 -2.44 -15.90 -1.43
C ALA A 25 -1.89 -16.12 -2.84
N GLY A 26 -0.67 -16.64 -2.94
CA GLY A 26 0.01 -16.89 -4.21
C GLY A 26 0.69 -15.66 -4.85
N HIS A 27 0.61 -14.48 -4.22
CA HIS A 27 1.28 -13.28 -4.70
C HIS A 27 2.51 -12.95 -3.84
N PRO A 28 3.64 -12.56 -4.46
CA PRO A 28 4.81 -12.09 -3.71
C PRO A 28 4.48 -10.80 -2.96
N THR A 29 5.13 -10.63 -1.81
CA THR A 29 5.06 -9.39 -1.04
C THR A 29 6.30 -8.54 -1.34
N PRO A 30 6.16 -7.38 -2.03
CA PRO A 30 7.29 -6.48 -2.30
C PRO A 30 7.94 -5.95 -1.02
N GLN A 31 9.21 -5.53 -1.11
CA GLN A 31 9.97 -4.90 -0.01
C GLN A 31 9.98 -5.73 1.29
N ASP A 32 9.93 -7.05 1.18
CA ASP A 32 9.78 -7.97 2.31
C ASP A 32 8.62 -7.59 3.28
N GLY A 33 7.61 -6.90 2.75
CA GLY A 33 6.42 -6.49 3.46
C GLY A 33 6.50 -5.18 4.21
N GLY A 34 7.61 -4.44 4.16
CA GLY A 34 7.62 -3.11 4.75
C GLY A 34 8.94 -2.37 4.63
N PHE A 35 8.88 -1.05 4.69
CA PHE A 35 10.04 -0.17 4.58
C PHE A 35 9.75 1.17 5.27
N HIS A 36 10.77 2.01 5.41
CA HIS A 36 10.65 3.39 5.91
C HIS A 36 10.40 4.36 4.76
N LEU A 37 9.48 5.31 4.93
CA LEU A 37 9.18 6.35 3.95
C LEU A 37 9.11 7.71 4.65
N SER A 38 10.06 8.61 4.35
CA SER A 38 10.19 9.91 4.99
C SER A 38 9.06 10.86 4.59
N SER A 39 8.85 11.93 5.36
CA SER A 39 7.88 12.97 5.01
C SER A 39 8.24 13.62 3.66
N GLY A 40 7.28 13.71 2.75
CA GLY A 40 7.46 14.23 1.39
C GLY A 40 8.13 13.26 0.41
N GLU A 41 8.47 12.05 0.85
CA GLU A 41 9.11 11.04 0.01
C GLU A 41 8.07 10.20 -0.74
N GLU A 42 8.48 9.71 -1.92
CA GLU A 42 7.74 8.72 -2.68
C GLU A 42 8.59 7.48 -2.97
N SER A 43 7.93 6.34 -3.07
CA SER A 43 8.55 5.08 -3.48
C SER A 43 7.71 4.39 -4.54
N VAL A 44 8.37 3.78 -5.52
CA VAL A 44 7.72 3.06 -6.62
C VAL A 44 7.93 1.57 -6.45
N LEU A 45 6.84 0.82 -6.41
CA LEU A 45 6.82 -0.62 -6.32
C LEU A 45 6.33 -1.22 -7.64
N ASP A 46 7.16 -2.03 -8.27
CA ASP A 46 6.72 -2.87 -9.39
C ASP A 46 6.06 -4.14 -8.85
N ILE A 47 4.82 -4.38 -9.26
CA ILE A 47 4.05 -5.57 -8.89
C ILE A 47 3.74 -6.40 -10.13
N ALA A 48 3.65 -7.72 -9.94
CA ALA A 48 3.34 -8.64 -11.02
C ALA A 48 1.94 -8.40 -11.59
N GLU A 49 1.69 -8.91 -12.80
CA GLU A 49 0.33 -8.96 -13.36
C GLU A 49 -0.61 -9.69 -12.38
N LYS A 50 -1.87 -9.25 -12.31
CA LYS A 50 -2.92 -9.87 -11.47
C LYS A 50 -2.61 -9.85 -9.98
N TRP A 51 -1.66 -9.01 -9.54
CA TRP A 51 -1.32 -8.90 -8.13
C TRP A 51 -2.54 -8.48 -7.32
N SER A 52 -2.76 -9.22 -6.24
CA SER A 52 -3.74 -8.92 -5.21
C SER A 52 -3.02 -8.82 -3.87
N GLY A 53 -3.48 -7.91 -3.03
CA GLY A 53 -2.90 -7.69 -1.71
C GLY A 53 -3.38 -6.39 -1.09
N ARG A 54 -2.69 -5.97 -0.04
CA ARG A 54 -3.05 -4.81 0.77
C ARG A 54 -1.84 -4.02 1.21
N ILE A 55 -2.04 -2.72 1.40
CA ILE A 55 -1.04 -1.77 1.88
C ILE A 55 -1.65 -0.92 2.99
N TRP A 56 -0.89 -0.66 4.04
CA TRP A 56 -1.27 0.26 5.13
C TRP A 56 -0.05 1.06 5.57
N ALA A 57 -0.25 2.11 6.35
CA ALA A 57 0.83 2.87 6.96
C ALA A 57 0.93 2.58 8.46
N ARG A 58 2.17 2.54 8.96
CA ARG A 58 2.50 2.46 10.39
C ARG A 58 3.07 3.80 10.85
N GLN A 59 2.71 4.24 12.06
CA GLN A 59 3.15 5.50 12.66
C GLN A 59 3.83 5.26 14.00
N GLY A 60 4.69 6.20 14.41
CA GLY A 60 5.39 6.14 15.70
C GLY A 60 6.36 4.97 15.80
N CYS A 61 6.94 4.52 14.69
CA CYS A 61 7.82 3.36 14.71
C CYS A 61 9.22 3.69 15.23
N SER A 62 9.78 2.74 15.98
CA SER A 62 11.19 2.72 16.38
C SER A 62 11.73 1.32 16.17
N PHE A 63 12.77 1.18 15.35
CA PHE A 63 13.43 -0.09 15.06
C PHE A 63 14.93 0.01 15.35
N ASP A 64 15.50 -1.08 15.87
CA ASP A 64 16.94 -1.23 16.03
C ASP A 64 17.64 -1.56 14.69
N THR A 65 18.96 -1.73 14.73
CA THR A 65 19.77 -2.04 13.54
C THR A 65 19.47 -3.40 12.93
N THR A 66 18.73 -4.26 13.62
CA THR A 66 18.27 -5.57 13.12
C THR A 66 16.86 -5.49 12.54
N GLY A 67 16.22 -4.32 12.55
CA GLY A 67 14.85 -4.12 12.08
C GLY A 67 13.79 -4.61 13.06
N LYS A 68 14.13 -4.77 14.35
CA LYS A 68 13.20 -5.17 15.41
C LYS A 68 12.81 -3.97 16.28
N GLY A 69 11.56 -3.92 16.72
CA GLY A 69 11.04 -2.76 17.42
C GLY A 69 9.52 -2.77 17.57
N SER A 70 8.89 -1.62 17.42
CA SER A 70 7.43 -1.47 17.50
C SER A 70 6.95 -0.20 16.81
N CYS A 71 5.68 -0.17 16.45
CA CYS A 71 4.95 1.01 16.01
C CYS A 71 3.73 1.26 16.90
N ASP A 72 3.29 2.52 17.02
CA ASP A 72 2.11 2.88 17.80
C ASP A 72 0.81 2.42 17.14
N THR A 73 0.77 2.44 15.80
CA THR A 73 -0.38 1.94 15.01
C THR A 73 0.08 1.11 13.82
N GLY A 74 -0.75 0.15 13.41
CA GLY A 74 -0.52 -0.70 12.23
C GLY A 74 0.68 -1.65 12.34
N ASP A 75 1.28 -1.82 13.52
CA ASP A 75 2.47 -2.65 13.71
C ASP A 75 2.30 -4.08 13.13
N CYS A 76 3.38 -4.69 12.66
CA CYS A 76 3.36 -6.05 12.11
C CYS A 76 4.29 -7.00 12.87
N ASN A 77 4.02 -7.11 14.18
CA ASN A 77 4.75 -7.94 15.14
C ASN A 77 6.19 -7.46 15.39
N GLY A 78 6.36 -6.14 15.48
CA GLY A 78 7.60 -5.47 15.84
C GLY A 78 8.71 -5.61 14.80
N GLN A 79 8.36 -5.70 13.52
CA GLN A 79 9.32 -5.89 12.43
C GLN A 79 9.27 -4.75 11.44
N LEU A 80 10.43 -4.23 11.02
CA LEU A 80 10.52 -3.26 9.93
C LEU A 80 9.97 -3.86 8.63
N HIS A 81 10.40 -5.09 8.31
CA HIS A 81 9.89 -5.88 7.20
C HIS A 81 8.82 -6.85 7.72
N CYS A 82 7.57 -6.70 7.28
CA CYS A 82 6.45 -7.47 7.83
C CYS A 82 6.47 -8.96 7.47
N GLN A 83 7.24 -9.38 6.46
CA GLN A 83 7.47 -10.78 6.09
C GLN A 83 6.19 -11.63 5.97
N GLY A 84 5.13 -11.06 5.39
CA GLY A 84 3.86 -11.76 5.22
C GLY A 84 2.87 -11.62 6.38
N LEU A 85 3.20 -10.83 7.40
CA LEU A 85 2.28 -10.49 8.49
C LEU A 85 1.43 -9.26 8.13
N GLY A 86 0.16 -9.29 8.53
CA GLY A 86 -0.73 -8.13 8.45
C GLY A 86 -0.49 -7.14 9.59
N GLY A 87 -0.93 -5.89 9.39
CA GLY A 87 -0.91 -4.87 10.43
C GLY A 87 -1.89 -5.17 11.56
N VAL A 88 -1.51 -4.85 12.78
CA VAL A 88 -2.37 -4.90 13.97
C VAL A 88 -3.27 -3.66 13.98
N PRO A 89 -4.61 -3.82 14.06
CA PRO A 89 -5.54 -2.71 14.19
C PRO A 89 -5.24 -1.77 15.38
N PRO A 90 -5.49 -0.45 15.26
CA PRO A 90 -6.15 0.20 14.14
C PRO A 90 -5.21 0.49 12.96
N ALA A 91 -5.67 0.24 11.74
CA ALA A 91 -4.98 0.59 10.51
C ALA A 91 -5.98 0.87 9.37
N THR A 92 -5.83 2.01 8.70
CA THR A 92 -6.51 2.22 7.41
C THR A 92 -5.77 1.43 6.33
N VAL A 93 -6.50 0.60 5.60
CA VAL A 93 -5.94 -0.34 4.63
C VAL A 93 -6.39 0.02 3.24
N VAL A 94 -5.49 -0.01 2.28
CA VAL A 94 -5.80 -0.02 0.85
C VAL A 94 -5.76 -1.47 0.40
N GLU A 95 -6.89 -1.96 -0.12
CA GLU A 95 -7.02 -3.32 -0.64
C GLU A 95 -7.09 -3.28 -2.17
N MET A 96 -6.39 -4.20 -2.85
CA MET A 96 -6.30 -4.21 -4.30
C MET A 96 -6.37 -5.62 -4.87
N THR A 97 -7.04 -5.75 -6.01
CA THR A 97 -7.01 -6.90 -6.90
C THR A 97 -6.88 -6.38 -8.33
N LEU A 98 -5.66 -6.38 -8.87
CA LEU A 98 -5.35 -5.77 -10.16
C LEU A 98 -5.42 -6.79 -11.30
N GLY A 99 -6.62 -7.33 -11.51
CA GLY A 99 -6.89 -8.44 -12.41
C GLY A 99 -6.78 -9.80 -11.72
N SER A 100 -7.35 -10.83 -12.36
CA SER A 100 -7.30 -12.22 -11.92
C SER A 100 -7.18 -13.16 -13.14
N SER A 101 -7.16 -14.47 -12.89
CA SER A 101 -7.23 -15.47 -13.97
C SER A 101 -8.57 -15.46 -14.72
N THR A 102 -9.63 -14.92 -14.12
CA THR A 102 -11.00 -14.94 -14.65
C THR A 102 -11.52 -13.57 -15.07
N SER A 103 -10.83 -12.48 -14.72
CA SER A 103 -11.25 -11.11 -15.06
C SER A 103 -10.05 -10.19 -15.21
N PRO A 104 -9.99 -9.35 -16.27
CA PRO A 104 -8.95 -8.34 -16.42
C PRO A 104 -9.23 -7.06 -15.61
N LEU A 105 -10.36 -6.99 -14.89
CA LEU A 105 -10.77 -5.79 -14.17
C LEU A 105 -9.93 -5.59 -12.91
N HIS A 106 -9.58 -4.33 -12.67
CA HIS A 106 -8.88 -3.92 -11.46
C HIS A 106 -9.91 -3.40 -10.43
N PHE A 107 -9.81 -3.90 -9.21
CA PHE A 107 -10.62 -3.48 -8.06
C PHE A 107 -9.69 -2.96 -6.97
N TYR A 108 -10.07 -1.87 -6.34
CA TYR A 108 -9.39 -1.36 -5.17
C TYR A 108 -10.36 -0.55 -4.31
N ASP A 109 -10.09 -0.49 -3.02
CA ASP A 109 -10.82 0.34 -2.07
C ASP A 109 -9.94 0.75 -0.89
N VAL A 110 -10.41 1.78 -0.18
CA VAL A 110 -9.86 2.16 1.12
C VAL A 110 -10.81 1.62 2.18
N SER A 111 -10.30 0.70 2.98
CA SER A 111 -11.04 -0.04 3.98
C SER A 111 -10.73 0.47 5.38
N LEU A 112 -11.79 0.64 6.18
CA LEU A 112 -11.74 0.98 7.60
C LEU A 112 -12.23 -0.18 8.47
N VAL A 113 -12.33 -1.38 7.91
CA VAL A 113 -12.73 -2.59 8.66
C VAL A 113 -11.76 -2.84 9.82
N ASP A 114 -10.46 -2.61 9.58
CA ASP A 114 -9.39 -2.72 10.57
C ASP A 114 -9.17 -1.41 11.35
N GLY A 115 -10.12 -0.47 11.31
CA GLY A 115 -10.05 0.81 12.00
C GLY A 115 -9.38 1.93 11.22
N PHE A 116 -9.07 3.03 11.91
CA PHE A 116 -8.49 4.23 11.31
C PHE A 116 -7.27 4.69 12.11
N ASN A 117 -6.17 4.96 11.41
CA ASN A 117 -4.99 5.61 11.99
C ASN A 117 -4.61 6.90 11.23
N LEU A 118 -4.59 6.87 9.90
CA LEU A 118 -4.34 8.06 9.08
C LEU A 118 -5.15 8.02 7.78
N PRO A 119 -5.44 9.18 7.16
CA PRO A 119 -6.20 9.21 5.91
C PRO A 119 -5.34 8.75 4.72
N VAL A 120 -5.92 7.93 3.85
CA VAL A 120 -5.26 7.39 2.66
C VAL A 120 -6.18 7.54 1.45
N SER A 121 -5.60 7.78 0.28
CA SER A 121 -6.30 7.70 -0.99
C SER A 121 -5.54 6.81 -1.99
N MET A 122 -6.27 6.24 -2.95
CA MET A 122 -5.70 5.53 -4.08
C MET A 122 -6.37 5.98 -5.38
N ALA A 123 -5.57 6.24 -6.41
CA ALA A 123 -6.07 6.62 -7.73
C ALA A 123 -5.19 6.06 -8.86
N PRO A 124 -5.78 5.68 -10.01
CA PRO A 124 -5.00 5.35 -11.21
C PRO A 124 -4.32 6.60 -11.79
N VAL A 125 -3.14 6.42 -12.39
CA VAL A 125 -2.41 7.48 -13.12
C VAL A 125 -2.68 7.33 -14.63
N GLY A 126 -3.31 8.32 -15.25
CA GLY A 126 -3.59 8.33 -16.69
C GLY A 126 -4.69 9.31 -17.11
N GLU A 127 -4.77 9.62 -18.40
CA GLU A 127 -5.70 10.61 -18.97
C GLU A 127 -7.15 10.11 -19.03
N GLY A 128 -8.06 10.84 -18.38
CA GLY A 128 -9.49 10.57 -18.47
C GLY A 128 -10.33 11.43 -17.52
N SER A 129 -10.39 12.73 -17.77
CA SER A 129 -11.43 13.60 -17.21
C SER A 129 -12.79 13.20 -17.79
N GLY A 130 -13.48 12.26 -17.12
CA GLY A 130 -14.87 11.93 -17.45
C GLY A 130 -15.26 10.50 -17.07
N ALA A 131 -16.09 10.35 -16.04
CA ALA A 131 -17.09 9.31 -15.75
C ALA A 131 -16.85 7.81 -16.05
N ALA A 132 -15.69 7.38 -16.57
CA ALA A 132 -15.39 6.01 -17.01
C ALA A 132 -14.37 5.28 -16.13
N TRP A 133 -14.18 5.75 -14.89
CA TRP A 133 -13.19 5.21 -13.94
C TRP A 133 -13.48 3.79 -13.41
N ARG A 134 -14.61 3.17 -13.80
CA ARG A 134 -15.00 1.84 -13.33
C ARG A 134 -14.50 0.68 -14.21
N LEU A 135 -13.86 0.93 -15.35
CA LEU A 135 -13.56 -0.11 -16.35
C LEU A 135 -12.13 -0.14 -16.89
N ALA A 136 -11.23 0.74 -16.45
CA ALA A 136 -9.89 0.85 -17.05
C ALA A 136 -8.82 0.11 -16.24
N ARG A 137 -8.17 -0.88 -16.88
CA ARG A 137 -6.86 -1.42 -16.48
C ARG A 137 -5.85 -0.28 -16.51
N ALA A 138 -5.45 0.23 -15.34
CA ALA A 138 -4.35 1.17 -15.26
C ALA A 138 -3.03 0.45 -15.01
N SER A 139 -1.95 0.95 -15.61
CA SER A 139 -0.60 0.40 -15.42
C SER A 139 0.11 1.03 -14.22
N ARG A 140 -0.44 2.12 -13.66
CA ARG A 140 0.17 2.88 -12.57
C ARG A 140 -0.93 3.38 -11.64
N TYR A 141 -0.68 3.28 -10.34
CA TYR A 141 -1.56 3.77 -9.28
C TYR A 141 -0.75 4.59 -8.29
N VAL A 142 -1.33 5.66 -7.76
CA VAL A 142 -0.77 6.44 -6.67
C VAL A 142 -1.57 6.13 -5.41
N ILE A 143 -0.87 5.79 -4.33
CA ILE A 143 -1.38 5.67 -2.98
C ILE A 143 -0.80 6.82 -2.17
N THR A 144 -1.64 7.75 -1.76
CA THR A 144 -1.22 8.93 -1.01
C THR A 144 -1.62 8.78 0.45
N PHE A 145 -0.63 8.72 1.34
CA PHE A 145 -0.83 8.81 2.78
C PHE A 145 -0.89 10.28 3.18
N CYS A 146 -1.86 10.65 4.03
CA CYS A 146 -2.19 12.03 4.37
C CYS A 146 -2.45 12.93 3.13
N PRO A 147 -3.42 12.57 2.26
CA PRO A 147 -3.70 13.36 1.07
C PRO A 147 -4.10 14.81 1.43
N PRO A 148 -3.79 15.80 0.58
CA PRO A 148 -4.22 17.18 0.79
C PRO A 148 -5.75 17.27 0.82
N LYS A 149 -6.26 18.24 1.58
CA LYS A 149 -7.70 18.53 1.68
C LYS A 149 -8.26 19.13 0.40
#